data_AF-A0A2V8MW25-F1
#
_entry.id   AF-A0A2V8MW25-F1
#
_cell.length_a   1.000
_cell.length_b   1.000
_cell.length_c   1.000
_cell.angle_alpha   90.00
_cell.angle_beta   90.00
_cell.angle_gamma   90.00
#
_symmetry.space_group_name_H-M   'P 1'
#
loop_
_entity.id
_entity.type
_entity.pdbx_description
1 polymer ?
#
loop_
_entity_poly.entity_id
_entity_poly.type
_entity_poly.pdbx_seq_one_letter_code
_entity_poly.pdbx_strand_id
1 'polypeptide(L)'
;AIDISDGRQADIWIYEWARETSMRLTFDSTTEFGPVWTPDGQRIVYNSTRGGPNNLYWQRSDGTGEVQRLTQNKNSQLPGSWHPSGKYLAFQESNPQTQNDLLILPMDGSETSGWKPGKPTVFLNTPANEQQPIFSPDGQWIAYQSNDSGRVETFVRPFPGPGGKWQISTSGGFDPAWSRNRRELFYRAADGRIMVVSYSVEGNSFKAEKPRVWSERAILGRPRLRAFDLHPDGERFAVAASPEPQTETKQDKIVFIFNFFDELRRIAPIGKRP
;
A
#
# COMPACT_ATOMS: atom_id res chain seq x y z
N ALA A 1 2.57 -7.32 -6.40
CA ALA A 1 1.15 -7.67 -6.56
C ALA A 1 0.40 -6.39 -6.92
N ILE A 2 -0.63 -6.50 -7.76
CA ILE A 2 -1.41 -5.36 -8.26
C ILE A 2 -2.87 -5.80 -8.41
N ASP A 3 -3.80 -4.91 -8.11
CA ASP A 3 -5.21 -5.09 -8.43
C ASP A 3 -5.52 -4.62 -9.86
N ILE A 4 -6.27 -5.42 -10.62
CA ILE A 4 -6.61 -5.14 -12.02
C ILE A 4 -8.12 -5.31 -12.18
N SER A 5 -8.76 -4.28 -12.73
CA SER A 5 -10.20 -4.30 -13.03
C SER A 5 -10.49 -4.57 -14.50
N ASP A 6 -11.54 -5.36 -14.75
CA ASP A 6 -12.13 -5.59 -16.08
C ASP A 6 -13.33 -4.67 -16.37
N GLY A 7 -13.60 -3.70 -15.47
CA GLY A 7 -14.74 -2.80 -15.51
C GLY A 7 -16.01 -3.33 -14.81
N ARG A 8 -16.02 -4.60 -14.38
CA ARG A 8 -17.10 -5.20 -13.58
C ARG A 8 -16.63 -5.55 -12.18
N GLN A 9 -15.46 -6.16 -12.09
CA GLN A 9 -14.82 -6.56 -10.86
C GLN A 9 -13.33 -6.23 -10.92
N ALA A 10 -12.62 -6.49 -9.84
CA ALA A 10 -11.18 -6.39 -9.80
C ALA A 10 -10.61 -7.58 -9.07
N ASP A 11 -9.48 -8.05 -9.56
CA ASP A 11 -8.78 -9.22 -9.06
C ASP A 11 -7.36 -8.87 -8.71
N ILE A 12 -6.77 -9.64 -7.79
CA ILE A 12 -5.36 -9.52 -7.44
C ILE A 12 -4.54 -10.34 -8.43
N TRP A 13 -3.48 -9.72 -8.95
CA TRP A 13 -2.49 -10.33 -9.83
C TRP A 13 -1.09 -10.18 -9.25
N ILE A 14 -0.23 -11.13 -9.59
CA ILE A 14 1.19 -11.11 -9.28
C ILE A 14 1.95 -11.04 -10.59
N TYR A 15 2.81 -10.02 -10.71
CA TYR A 15 3.77 -9.90 -11.78
C TYR A 15 5.15 -10.32 -11.27
N GLU A 16 5.77 -11.29 -11.93
CA GLU A 16 7.11 -11.79 -11.61
C GLU A 16 8.12 -11.17 -12.58
N TRP A 17 8.89 -10.19 -12.08
CA TRP A 17 9.82 -9.41 -12.89
C TRP A 17 10.86 -10.27 -13.61
N ALA A 18 11.44 -11.25 -12.92
CA ALA A 18 12.53 -12.08 -13.45
C ALA A 18 12.10 -12.95 -14.64
N ARG A 19 10.80 -13.26 -14.74
CA ARG A 19 10.22 -14.12 -15.78
C ARG A 19 9.32 -13.36 -16.74
N GLU A 20 9.05 -12.09 -16.45
CA GLU A 20 8.10 -11.24 -17.18
C GLU A 20 6.70 -11.88 -17.28
N THR A 21 6.32 -12.68 -16.28
CA THR A 21 5.03 -13.40 -16.26
C THR A 21 4.04 -12.80 -15.29
N SER A 22 2.76 -12.92 -15.63
CA SER A 22 1.64 -12.56 -14.74
C SER A 22 0.81 -13.77 -14.36
N MET A 23 0.41 -13.82 -13.09
CA MET A 23 -0.49 -14.82 -12.54
C MET A 23 -1.67 -14.12 -11.86
N ARG A 24 -2.89 -14.50 -12.23
CA ARG A 24 -4.11 -14.13 -11.51
C ARG A 24 -4.15 -14.92 -10.21
N LEU A 25 -4.36 -14.23 -9.08
CA LEU A 25 -4.34 -14.82 -7.75
C LEU A 25 -5.76 -15.01 -7.19
N THR A 26 -6.67 -14.07 -7.41
CA THR A 26 -8.09 -14.20 -7.02
C THR A 26 -8.95 -14.46 -8.25
N PHE A 27 -9.95 -15.34 -8.13
CA PHE A 27 -10.78 -15.81 -9.25
C PHE A 27 -12.28 -15.68 -9.00
N ASP A 28 -12.67 -15.13 -7.86
CA ASP A 28 -14.07 -15.05 -7.46
C ASP A 28 -14.80 -13.97 -8.25
N SER A 29 -16.13 -13.99 -8.22
CA SER A 29 -16.97 -12.93 -8.80
C SER A 29 -17.07 -11.68 -7.93
N THR A 30 -16.17 -11.55 -6.96
CA THR A 30 -16.12 -10.44 -6.00
C THR A 30 -15.05 -9.45 -6.42
N THR A 31 -14.96 -8.34 -5.68
CA THR A 31 -14.01 -7.29 -6.01
C THR A 31 -12.94 -7.24 -4.93
N GLU A 32 -11.68 -7.34 -5.35
CA GLU A 32 -10.49 -7.29 -4.51
C GLU A 32 -9.54 -6.16 -4.92
N PHE A 33 -9.05 -5.40 -3.94
CA PHE A 33 -8.12 -4.30 -4.15
C PHE A 33 -7.04 -4.19 -3.06
N GLY A 34 -6.04 -3.35 -3.33
CA GLY A 34 -5.02 -2.93 -2.38
C GLY A 34 -4.17 -4.09 -1.85
N PRO A 35 -3.53 -4.90 -2.71
CA PRO A 35 -2.72 -6.00 -2.24
C PRO A 35 -1.49 -5.50 -1.46
N VAL A 36 -1.19 -6.17 -0.36
CA VAL A 36 -0.02 -5.93 0.51
C VAL A 36 0.65 -7.27 0.81
N TRP A 37 1.95 -7.36 0.52
CA TRP A 37 2.74 -8.55 0.83
C TRP A 37 2.99 -8.70 2.33
N THR A 38 2.96 -9.92 2.84
CA THR A 38 3.56 -10.24 4.14
C THR A 38 5.08 -10.03 4.10
N PRO A 39 5.75 -9.76 5.25
CA PRO A 39 7.19 -9.49 5.27
C PRO A 39 8.05 -10.63 4.73
N ASP A 40 7.57 -11.86 4.85
CA ASP A 40 8.22 -13.07 4.34
C ASP A 40 7.93 -13.36 2.86
N GLY A 41 7.07 -12.57 2.21
CA GLY A 41 6.69 -12.74 0.80
C GLY A 41 5.81 -13.96 0.50
N GLN A 42 5.37 -14.71 1.51
CA GLN A 42 4.62 -15.95 1.30
C GLN A 42 3.12 -15.74 1.09
N ARG A 43 2.58 -14.59 1.49
CA ARG A 43 1.15 -14.29 1.43
C ARG A 43 0.90 -12.87 0.96
N ILE A 44 -0.30 -12.66 0.44
CA ILE A 44 -0.82 -11.34 0.07
C ILE A 44 -2.11 -11.10 0.82
N VAL A 45 -2.16 -9.97 1.53
CA VAL A 45 -3.37 -9.42 2.15
C VAL A 45 -4.04 -8.47 1.15
N TYR A 46 -5.35 -8.49 1.07
CA TYR A 46 -6.16 -7.62 0.22
C TYR A 46 -7.52 -7.38 0.89
N ASN A 47 -8.26 -6.37 0.44
CA ASN A 47 -9.67 -6.26 0.81
C ASN A 47 -10.55 -7.08 -0.15
N SER A 48 -11.69 -7.57 0.31
CA SER A 48 -12.68 -8.24 -0.56
C SER A 48 -14.11 -7.96 -0.12
N THR A 49 -15.01 -7.86 -1.11
CA THR A 49 -16.47 -7.73 -0.94
C THR A 49 -17.20 -9.06 -0.70
N ARG A 50 -16.49 -10.20 -0.66
CA ARG A 50 -17.07 -11.55 -0.51
C ARG A 50 -18.05 -11.73 0.65
N GLY A 51 -17.93 -10.93 1.71
CA GLY A 51 -18.78 -10.99 2.91
C GLY A 51 -19.66 -9.77 3.13
N GLY A 52 -19.94 -8.98 2.08
CA GLY A 52 -20.64 -7.70 2.17
C GLY A 52 -19.65 -6.52 2.17
N PRO A 53 -19.53 -5.73 3.26
CA PRO A 53 -18.52 -4.68 3.36
C PRO A 53 -17.10 -5.20 3.15
N ASN A 54 -16.21 -4.34 2.63
CA ASN A 54 -14.81 -4.69 2.40
C ASN A 54 -14.14 -5.10 3.71
N ASN A 55 -13.77 -6.38 3.81
CA ASN A 55 -13.00 -6.92 4.93
C ASN A 55 -11.65 -7.41 4.43
N LEU A 56 -10.73 -7.67 5.36
CA LEU A 56 -9.38 -8.10 5.03
C LEU A 56 -9.34 -9.62 4.89
N TYR A 57 -8.73 -10.08 3.80
CA TYR A 57 -8.47 -11.48 3.51
C TYR A 57 -7.02 -11.63 3.10
N TRP A 58 -6.53 -12.86 3.17
CA TRP A 58 -5.24 -13.21 2.60
C TRP A 58 -5.23 -14.62 2.05
N GLN A 59 -4.27 -14.89 1.18
CA GLN A 59 -3.95 -16.24 0.73
C GLN A 59 -2.47 -16.33 0.36
N ARG A 60 -1.99 -17.56 0.13
CA ARG A 60 -0.59 -17.77 -0.28
C ARG A 60 -0.34 -17.15 -1.65
N SER A 61 0.84 -16.58 -1.80
CA SER A 61 1.24 -15.90 -3.05
C SER A 61 1.46 -16.85 -4.22
N ASP A 62 1.67 -18.14 -3.94
CA ASP A 62 1.73 -19.21 -4.94
C ASP A 62 0.34 -19.74 -5.38
N GLY A 63 -0.75 -19.19 -4.83
CA GLY A 63 -2.12 -19.62 -5.13
C GLY A 63 -2.54 -20.93 -4.46
N THR A 64 -1.70 -21.53 -3.61
CA THR A 64 -2.04 -22.77 -2.90
C THR A 64 -2.75 -22.51 -1.58
N GLY A 65 -3.46 -23.52 -1.09
CA GLY A 65 -4.19 -23.44 0.18
C GLY A 65 -5.48 -22.62 0.09
N GLU A 66 -6.10 -22.41 1.25
CA GLU A 66 -7.39 -21.73 1.34
C GLU A 66 -7.23 -20.22 1.62
N VAL A 67 -8.17 -19.44 1.08
CA VAL A 67 -8.33 -18.03 1.46
C VAL A 67 -8.81 -17.94 2.90
N GLN A 68 -8.09 -17.19 3.72
CA GLN A 68 -8.46 -16.94 5.10
C GLN A 68 -8.94 -15.49 5.27
N ARG A 69 -10.08 -15.33 5.96
CA ARG A 69 -10.59 -14.03 6.40
C ARG A 69 -9.83 -13.57 7.65
N LEU A 70 -9.31 -12.35 7.62
CA LEU A 70 -8.57 -11.76 8.72
C LEU A 70 -9.44 -10.90 9.64
N THR A 71 -10.47 -10.27 9.09
CA THR A 71 -11.36 -9.37 9.85
C THR A 71 -12.83 -9.56 9.49
N GLN A 72 -13.71 -9.25 10.43
CA GLN A 72 -15.15 -9.19 10.23
C GLN A 72 -15.74 -7.94 10.89
N ASN A 73 -16.03 -6.94 10.06
CA ASN A 73 -16.62 -5.68 10.46
C ASN A 73 -17.67 -5.23 9.43
N LYS A 74 -18.61 -4.39 9.88
CA LYS A 74 -19.60 -3.67 9.07
C LYS A 74 -18.98 -2.49 8.30
N ASN A 75 -17.89 -1.93 8.83
CA ASN A 75 -17.15 -0.85 8.21
C ASN A 75 -16.20 -1.39 7.13
N SER A 76 -16.00 -0.63 6.06
CA SER A 76 -15.07 -1.03 4.99
C SER A 76 -13.62 -0.82 5.42
N GLN A 77 -12.78 -1.79 5.13
CA GLN A 77 -11.37 -1.80 5.50
C GLN A 77 -10.47 -1.91 4.27
N LEU A 78 -9.26 -1.38 4.39
CA LEU A 78 -8.21 -1.48 3.38
C LEU A 78 -6.86 -1.73 4.07
N PRO A 79 -6.08 -2.74 3.66
CA PRO A 79 -4.79 -3.01 4.29
C PRO A 79 -3.78 -1.90 3.95
N GLY A 80 -2.89 -1.59 4.89
CA GLY A 80 -1.83 -0.61 4.71
C GLY A 80 -0.47 -1.29 4.58
N SER A 81 0.05 -1.82 5.68
CA SER A 81 1.38 -2.42 5.72
C SER A 81 1.56 -3.40 6.87
N TRP A 82 2.47 -4.34 6.69
CA TRP A 82 2.93 -5.21 7.76
C TRP A 82 4.08 -4.58 8.53
N HIS A 83 4.05 -4.75 9.84
CA HIS A 83 5.22 -4.51 10.68
C HIS A 83 6.31 -5.54 10.32
N PRO A 84 7.60 -5.14 10.27
CA PRO A 84 8.70 -6.02 9.85
C PRO A 84 8.82 -7.32 10.67
N SER A 85 8.32 -7.35 11.91
CA SER A 85 8.25 -8.58 12.73
C SER A 85 7.24 -9.62 12.25
N GLY A 86 6.33 -9.29 11.33
CA GLY A 86 5.23 -10.17 10.90
C GLY A 86 4.10 -10.33 11.91
N LYS A 87 4.13 -9.63 13.05
CA LYS A 87 3.12 -9.76 14.12
C LYS A 87 1.99 -8.74 14.08
N TYR A 88 2.10 -7.71 13.24
CA TYR A 88 1.11 -6.63 13.18
C TYR A 88 0.85 -6.24 11.74
N LEU A 89 -0.42 -6.10 11.39
CA LEU A 89 -0.87 -5.48 10.15
C LEU A 89 -1.52 -4.14 10.49
N ALA A 90 -0.98 -3.04 9.96
CA ALA A 90 -1.65 -1.75 9.98
C ALA A 90 -2.62 -1.65 8.80
N PHE A 91 -3.81 -1.13 9.07
CA PHE A 91 -4.86 -0.98 8.07
C PHE A 91 -5.71 0.24 8.39
N GLN A 92 -6.48 0.70 7.41
CA GLN A 92 -7.45 1.77 7.61
C GLN A 92 -8.88 1.22 7.61
N GLU A 93 -9.75 1.84 8.38
CA GLU A 93 -11.18 1.53 8.41
C GLU A 93 -12.00 2.78 8.14
N SER A 94 -12.94 2.71 7.20
CA SER A 94 -13.89 3.79 6.91
C SER A 94 -15.10 3.68 7.85
N ASN A 95 -15.18 4.60 8.81
CA ASN A 95 -16.23 4.71 9.79
C ASN A 95 -17.12 5.94 9.49
N PRO A 96 -18.46 5.80 9.41
CA PRO A 96 -19.36 6.91 9.14
C PRO A 96 -19.31 8.05 10.18
N GLN A 97 -18.92 7.74 11.41
CA GLN A 97 -18.86 8.70 12.52
C GLN A 97 -17.49 9.38 12.65
N THR A 98 -16.41 8.69 12.32
CA THR A 98 -15.02 9.14 12.58
C THR A 98 -14.16 9.29 11.33
N GLN A 99 -14.74 9.15 10.12
CA GLN A 99 -14.01 9.14 8.84
C GLN A 99 -13.10 7.91 8.71
N ASN A 100 -11.92 8.01 8.07
CA ASN A 100 -10.98 6.88 8.09
C ASN A 100 -10.08 6.97 9.31
N ASP A 101 -10.01 5.88 10.06
CA ASP A 101 -9.13 5.70 11.21
C ASP A 101 -8.04 4.67 10.89
N LEU A 102 -6.92 4.73 11.62
CA LEU A 102 -5.85 3.73 11.54
C LEU A 102 -6.00 2.70 12.65
N LEU A 103 -5.95 1.42 12.26
CA LEU A 103 -6.07 0.28 13.16
C LEU A 103 -4.88 -0.67 12.99
N ILE A 104 -4.67 -1.48 14.02
CA ILE A 104 -3.65 -2.52 14.07
C ILE A 104 -4.34 -3.85 14.30
N LEU A 105 -4.03 -4.84 13.47
CA LEU A 105 -4.41 -6.23 13.66
C LEU A 105 -3.19 -7.02 14.14
N PRO A 106 -3.18 -7.50 15.40
CA PRO A 106 -2.21 -8.48 15.87
C PRO A 106 -2.38 -9.80 15.13
N MET A 107 -1.27 -10.47 14.83
CA MET A 107 -1.23 -11.73 14.10
C MET A 107 -0.29 -12.70 14.83
N ASP A 108 -0.84 -13.83 15.25
CA ASP A 108 -0.11 -14.89 15.95
C ASP A 108 0.00 -16.14 15.08
N GLY A 109 0.96 -17.00 15.44
CA GLY A 109 1.17 -18.29 14.80
C GLY A 109 2.21 -18.27 13.69
N SER A 110 2.14 -19.29 12.84
CA SER A 110 3.08 -19.56 11.75
C SER A 110 2.43 -20.51 10.74
N GLU A 111 3.15 -20.85 9.66
CA GLU A 111 2.73 -21.92 8.75
C GLU A 111 2.48 -23.26 9.47
N THR A 112 3.25 -23.58 10.51
CA THR A 112 3.16 -24.87 11.22
C THR A 112 2.10 -24.85 12.33
N SER A 113 1.95 -23.74 13.05
CA SER A 113 0.97 -23.65 14.15
C SER A 113 -0.41 -23.15 13.70
N GLY A 114 -0.54 -22.76 12.44
CA GLY A 114 -1.68 -22.03 11.91
C GLY A 114 -1.64 -20.56 12.33
N TRP A 115 -1.90 -19.68 11.37
CA TRP A 115 -1.99 -18.24 11.58
C TRP A 115 -3.34 -17.83 12.15
N LYS A 116 -3.34 -16.96 13.16
CA LYS A 116 -4.55 -16.52 13.87
C LYS A 116 -4.58 -14.99 13.98
N PRO A 117 -5.57 -14.32 13.37
CA PRO A 117 -5.80 -12.90 13.62
C PRO A 117 -6.33 -12.67 15.03
N GLY A 118 -5.73 -11.71 15.73
CA GLY A 118 -6.22 -11.21 17.01
C GLY A 118 -7.39 -10.24 16.83
N LYS A 119 -7.74 -9.51 17.90
CA LYS A 119 -8.74 -8.45 17.84
C LYS A 119 -8.09 -7.16 17.32
N PRO A 120 -8.65 -6.50 16.28
CA PRO A 120 -8.17 -5.19 15.87
C PRO A 120 -8.26 -4.15 16.99
N THR A 121 -7.23 -3.31 17.10
CA THR A 121 -7.19 -2.17 18.03
C THR A 121 -7.04 -0.87 17.26
N VAL A 122 -7.70 0.19 17.74
CA VAL A 122 -7.53 1.54 17.20
C VAL A 122 -6.13 2.04 17.55
N PHE A 123 -5.40 2.49 16.53
CA PHE A 123 -4.09 3.12 16.70
C PHE A 123 -4.18 4.64 16.62
N LEU A 124 -4.99 5.16 15.70
CA LEU A 124 -5.23 6.59 15.56
C LEU A 124 -6.67 6.83 15.11
N ASN A 125 -7.39 7.65 15.88
CA ASN A 125 -8.74 8.12 15.57
C ASN A 125 -8.88 9.59 15.96
N THR A 126 -8.63 10.50 15.02
CA THR A 126 -8.87 11.92 15.25
C THR A 126 -10.05 12.41 14.42
N PRO A 127 -10.51 13.66 14.55
CA PRO A 127 -11.49 14.22 13.62
C PRO A 127 -10.99 14.30 12.17
N ALA A 128 -9.68 14.16 11.95
CA ALA A 128 -9.07 14.13 10.63
C ALA A 128 -9.26 12.76 9.95
N ASN A 129 -9.14 12.76 8.63
CA ASN A 129 -9.15 11.57 7.80
C ASN A 129 -7.74 10.95 7.76
N GLU A 130 -7.53 9.76 8.32
CA GLU A 130 -6.24 9.07 8.32
C GLU A 130 -6.19 7.85 7.40
N GLN A 131 -5.15 7.76 6.56
CA GLN A 131 -5.10 6.78 5.47
C GLN A 131 -3.69 6.26 5.19
N GLN A 132 -3.61 5.10 4.53
CA GLN A 132 -2.37 4.45 4.05
C GLN A 132 -1.24 4.36 5.09
N PRO A 133 -1.45 3.65 6.21
CA PRO A 133 -0.39 3.47 7.20
C PRO A 133 0.73 2.57 6.68
N ILE A 134 1.97 3.05 6.75
CA ILE A 134 3.17 2.29 6.39
C ILE A 134 4.20 2.24 7.52
N PHE A 135 4.50 1.02 7.98
CA PHE A 135 5.58 0.77 8.93
C PHE A 135 6.94 1.08 8.32
N SER A 136 7.78 1.70 9.14
CA SER A 136 9.22 1.85 8.88
C SER A 136 9.93 0.49 8.90
N PRO A 137 11.10 0.37 8.25
CA PRO A 137 11.84 -0.89 8.17
C PRO A 137 12.32 -1.42 9.53
N ASP A 138 12.55 -0.53 10.50
CA ASP A 138 12.89 -0.88 11.88
C ASP A 138 11.66 -1.17 12.76
N GLY A 139 10.46 -0.91 12.24
CA GLY A 139 9.19 -1.13 12.93
C GLY A 139 8.85 -0.11 14.01
N GLN A 140 9.71 0.89 14.25
CA GLN A 140 9.54 1.84 15.35
C GLN A 140 8.62 3.02 15.00
N TRP A 141 8.33 3.21 13.71
CA TRP A 141 7.57 4.33 13.18
C TRP A 141 6.49 3.90 12.20
N ILE A 142 5.40 4.66 12.14
CA ILE A 142 4.37 4.58 11.08
C ILE A 142 4.33 5.93 10.37
N ALA A 143 4.48 5.92 9.05
CA ALA A 143 4.11 7.03 8.18
C ALA A 143 2.65 6.85 7.72
N TYR A 144 1.93 7.94 7.54
CA TYR A 144 0.52 7.90 7.14
C TYR A 144 0.11 9.24 6.52
N GLN A 145 -1.00 9.23 5.78
CA GLN A 145 -1.63 10.45 5.27
C GLN A 145 -2.67 10.96 6.26
N SER A 146 -2.75 12.28 6.43
CA SER A 146 -3.84 12.90 7.19
C SER A 146 -4.14 14.31 6.70
N ASN A 147 -5.40 14.74 6.84
CA ASN A 147 -5.81 16.12 6.57
C ASN A 147 -5.86 17.01 7.82
N ASP A 148 -5.26 16.58 8.95
CA ASP A 148 -5.29 17.29 10.24
C ASP A 148 -4.65 18.70 10.17
N SER A 149 -3.80 18.99 9.18
CA SER A 149 -3.25 20.33 8.90
C SER A 149 -4.13 21.20 8.00
N GLY A 150 -5.34 20.74 7.64
CA GLY A 150 -6.25 21.41 6.70
C GLY A 150 -6.06 21.00 5.23
N ARG A 151 -4.99 20.27 4.91
CA ARG A 151 -4.76 19.61 3.61
C ARG A 151 -4.17 18.22 3.86
N VAL A 152 -4.33 17.29 2.93
CA VAL A 152 -3.68 15.97 3.03
C VAL A 152 -2.15 16.14 2.99
N GLU A 153 -1.50 15.79 4.09
CA GLU A 153 -0.05 15.75 4.25
C GLU A 153 0.38 14.36 4.73
N THR A 154 1.65 14.03 4.49
CA THR A 154 2.31 12.85 5.07
C THR A 154 2.84 13.20 6.45
N PHE A 155 2.54 12.36 7.42
CA PHE A 155 3.00 12.47 8.80
C PHE A 155 3.71 11.19 9.25
N VAL A 156 4.54 11.31 10.28
CA VAL A 156 5.20 10.20 10.97
C VAL A 156 4.87 10.25 12.46
N ARG A 157 4.67 9.08 13.07
CA ARG A 157 4.49 8.87 14.53
C ARG A 157 5.21 7.61 14.99
N PRO A 158 5.55 7.47 16.28
CA PRO A 158 6.15 6.25 16.81
C PRO A 158 5.10 5.15 16.90
N PHE A 159 5.54 3.91 16.78
CA PHE A 159 4.76 2.70 17.06
C PHE A 159 5.45 1.91 18.18
N PRO A 160 4.72 1.45 19.21
CA PRO A 160 3.26 1.47 19.38
C PRO A 160 2.68 2.81 19.88
N GLY A 161 3.52 3.82 20.11
CA GLY A 161 3.10 5.10 20.72
C GLY A 161 2.87 4.98 22.24
N PRO A 162 2.32 6.04 22.90
CA PRO A 162 2.08 7.37 22.34
C PRO A 162 3.40 8.10 22.08
N GLY A 163 3.35 9.18 21.31
CA GLY A 163 4.52 10.03 21.10
C GLY A 163 4.23 11.19 20.17
N GLY A 164 5.30 11.84 19.70
CA GLY A 164 5.18 13.02 18.85
C GLY A 164 4.50 12.74 17.51
N LYS A 165 4.12 13.83 16.83
CA LYS A 165 3.60 13.82 15.46
C LYS A 165 4.47 14.76 14.64
N TRP A 166 5.07 14.25 13.57
CA TRP A 166 5.93 15.03 12.69
C TRP A 166 5.29 15.12 11.30
N GLN A 167 5.05 16.35 10.84
CA GLN A 167 4.67 16.58 9.45
C GLN A 167 5.92 16.46 8.58
N ILE A 168 5.81 15.69 7.50
CA ILE A 168 6.92 15.42 6.59
C ILE A 168 6.82 16.27 5.32
N SER A 169 5.63 16.30 4.73
CA SER A 169 5.41 17.03 3.49
C SER A 169 5.04 18.49 3.75
N THR A 170 5.38 19.36 2.79
CA THR A 170 5.16 20.81 2.88
C THR A 170 4.20 21.37 1.83
N SER A 171 3.79 20.56 0.86
CA SER A 171 2.98 20.98 -0.30
C SER A 171 2.05 19.85 -0.74
N GLY A 172 1.39 19.23 0.22
CA GLY A 172 0.61 18.01 0.04
C GLY A 172 1.50 16.77 0.08
N GLY A 173 0.97 15.68 0.63
CA GLY A 173 1.71 14.43 0.77
C GLY A 173 0.81 13.21 0.76
N PHE A 174 1.01 12.38 -0.26
CA PHE A 174 0.27 11.16 -0.51
C PHE A 174 1.20 9.96 -0.66
N ASP A 175 0.67 8.74 -0.56
CA ASP A 175 1.37 7.52 -0.94
C ASP A 175 2.77 7.36 -0.27
N PRO A 176 2.87 7.42 1.07
CA PRO A 176 4.17 7.33 1.74
C PRO A 176 4.86 5.98 1.51
N ALA A 177 6.18 5.99 1.34
CA ALA A 177 7.00 4.79 1.21
C ALA A 177 8.39 4.95 1.84
N TRP A 178 8.73 4.07 2.79
CA TRP A 178 10.06 4.04 3.39
C TRP A 178 11.07 3.32 2.48
N SER A 179 12.26 3.88 2.35
CA SER A 179 13.40 3.10 1.85
C SER A 179 13.78 2.01 2.84
N ARG A 180 14.07 0.80 2.35
CA ARG A 180 14.50 -0.33 3.20
C ARG A 180 15.96 -0.26 3.62
N ASN A 181 16.79 0.44 2.86
CA ASN A 181 18.25 0.44 3.02
C ASN A 181 18.84 1.84 3.28
N ARG A 182 18.04 2.90 3.14
CA ARG A 182 18.43 4.28 3.41
C ARG A 182 17.48 4.88 4.42
N ARG A 183 17.95 5.88 5.18
CA ARG A 183 17.09 6.68 6.06
C ARG A 183 16.36 7.74 5.23
N GLU A 184 15.50 7.27 4.33
CA GLU A 184 14.71 8.09 3.42
C GLU A 184 13.24 7.68 3.46
N LEU A 185 12.37 8.69 3.37
CA LEU A 185 10.93 8.53 3.24
C LEU A 185 10.48 9.28 1.97
N PHE A 186 9.82 8.54 1.08
CA PHE A 186 9.25 9.04 -0.15
C PHE A 186 7.76 9.31 0.02
N TYR A 187 7.24 10.25 -0.78
CA TYR A 187 5.82 10.53 -0.89
C TYR A 187 5.52 11.22 -2.23
N ARG A 188 4.27 11.21 -2.67
CA ARG A 188 3.79 11.97 -3.83
C ARG A 188 3.26 13.33 -3.37
N ALA A 189 3.73 14.42 -3.96
CA ALA A 189 3.21 15.77 -3.71
C ALA A 189 1.87 16.02 -4.42
N ALA A 190 1.20 17.14 -4.10
CA ALA A 190 -0.08 17.50 -4.72
C ALA A 190 0.00 17.70 -6.25
N ASP A 191 1.16 18.10 -6.77
CA ASP A 191 1.45 18.24 -8.20
C ASP A 191 1.80 16.90 -8.89
N GLY A 192 1.77 15.79 -8.14
CA GLY A 192 2.04 14.45 -8.65
C GLY A 192 3.52 14.06 -8.69
N ARG A 193 4.46 14.96 -8.37
CA ARG A 193 5.89 14.60 -8.31
C ARG A 193 6.19 13.72 -7.11
N ILE A 194 7.16 12.84 -7.27
CA ILE A 194 7.68 12.05 -6.15
C ILE A 194 8.73 12.91 -5.43
N MET A 195 8.53 13.07 -4.14
CA MET A 195 9.40 13.77 -3.21
C MET A 195 10.10 12.75 -2.31
N VAL A 196 11.24 13.14 -1.77
CA VAL A 196 11.98 12.37 -0.79
C VAL A 196 12.48 13.28 0.33
N VAL A 197 12.50 12.73 1.54
CA VAL A 197 13.14 13.35 2.70
C VAL A 197 14.14 12.40 3.32
N SER A 198 15.30 12.90 3.70
CA SER A 198 16.23 12.18 4.58
C SER A 198 15.84 12.44 6.03
N TYR A 199 16.00 11.43 6.89
CA TYR A 199 15.63 11.57 8.29
C TYR A 199 16.67 11.00 9.25
N SER A 200 16.67 11.51 10.47
CA SER A 200 17.41 10.96 11.61
C SER A 200 16.47 10.71 12.79
N VAL A 201 16.91 9.84 13.69
CA VAL A 201 16.19 9.52 14.92
C VAL A 201 17.14 9.70 16.09
N GLU A 202 16.75 10.53 17.05
CA GLU A 202 17.48 10.77 18.29
C GLU A 202 16.56 10.42 19.46
N GLY A 203 16.80 9.27 20.10
CA GLY A 203 15.89 8.73 21.11
C GLY A 203 14.50 8.47 20.51
N ASN A 204 13.48 9.11 21.06
CA ASN A 204 12.09 9.02 20.58
C ASN A 204 11.67 10.20 19.69
N SER A 205 12.65 10.95 19.16
CA SER A 205 12.41 12.12 18.31
C SER A 205 12.76 11.84 16.86
N PHE A 206 11.82 12.12 15.96
CA PHE A 206 12.02 12.05 14.52
C PHE A 206 12.45 13.43 13.99
N LYS A 207 13.51 13.49 13.20
CA LYS A 207 13.94 14.71 12.52
C LYS A 207 13.97 14.47 11.02
N ALA A 208 13.11 15.16 10.29
CA ALA A 208 13.06 15.14 8.83
C ALA A 208 13.77 16.38 8.28
N GLU A 209 14.60 16.21 7.25
CA GLU A 209 15.17 17.34 6.52
C GLU A 209 14.13 18.03 5.63
N LYS A 210 14.53 19.06 4.89
CA LYS A 210 13.65 19.68 3.90
C LYS A 210 13.38 18.69 2.75
N PRO A 211 12.11 18.44 2.37
CA PRO A 211 11.81 17.58 1.22
C PRO A 211 12.43 18.10 -0.07
N ARG A 212 12.95 17.18 -0.89
CA ARG A 212 13.52 17.44 -2.21
C ARG A 212 12.79 16.62 -3.28
N VAL A 213 12.78 17.13 -4.51
CA VAL A 213 12.20 16.40 -5.64
C VAL A 213 13.08 15.18 -5.91
N TRP A 214 12.44 14.01 -6.07
CA TRP A 214 13.11 12.78 -6.50
C TRP A 214 12.82 12.49 -7.98
N SER A 215 11.57 12.68 -8.42
CA SER A 215 11.17 12.56 -9.83
C SER A 215 10.52 13.86 -10.31
N GLU A 216 11.09 14.44 -11.37
CA GLU A 216 10.47 15.58 -12.07
C GLU A 216 9.21 15.16 -12.86
N ARG A 217 9.07 13.87 -13.17
CA ARG A 217 7.86 13.36 -13.81
C ARG A 217 6.76 13.17 -12.77
N ALA A 218 5.61 13.81 -13.03
CA ALA A 218 4.41 13.63 -12.24
C ALA A 218 3.76 12.26 -12.54
N ILE A 219 3.20 11.65 -11.50
CA ILE A 219 2.39 10.44 -11.59
C ILE A 219 0.98 10.73 -11.09
N LEU A 220 0.01 10.06 -11.71
CA LEU A 220 -1.39 10.17 -11.27
C LEU A 220 -1.59 9.41 -9.96
N GLY A 221 -2.30 10.04 -9.03
CA GLY A 221 -2.74 9.38 -7.81
C GLY A 221 -3.82 8.34 -8.08
N ARG A 222 -3.90 7.32 -7.22
CA ARG A 222 -5.05 6.41 -7.19
C ARG A 222 -5.94 6.74 -6.00
N PRO A 223 -7.25 6.98 -6.18
CA PRO A 223 -8.13 7.23 -5.04
C PRO A 223 -8.10 6.06 -4.05
N ARG A 224 -7.77 6.34 -2.79
CA ARG A 224 -7.70 5.38 -1.67
C ARG A 224 -6.63 4.28 -1.78
N LEU A 225 -5.96 4.12 -2.93
CA LEU A 225 -4.94 3.10 -3.17
C LEU A 225 -3.59 3.74 -3.39
N ARG A 226 -2.51 2.99 -3.16
CA ARG A 226 -1.16 3.50 -3.42
C ARG A 226 -0.93 3.69 -4.92
N ALA A 227 -0.40 4.85 -5.30
CA ALA A 227 -0.05 5.15 -6.69
C ALA A 227 1.23 4.45 -7.18
N PHE A 228 2.13 4.12 -6.24
CA PHE A 228 3.41 3.48 -6.53
C PHE A 228 3.84 2.54 -5.41
N ASP A 229 4.82 1.67 -5.72
CA ASP A 229 5.56 0.89 -4.73
C ASP A 229 7.07 1.07 -4.96
N LEU A 230 7.83 1.12 -3.87
CA LEU A 230 9.28 1.29 -3.90
C LEU A 230 9.96 -0.09 -3.90
N HIS A 231 10.83 -0.32 -4.89
CA HIS A 231 11.63 -1.53 -4.98
C HIS A 231 12.60 -1.64 -3.78
N PRO A 232 12.89 -2.84 -3.25
CA PRO A 232 13.76 -3.03 -2.09
C PRO A 232 15.18 -2.44 -2.16
N ASP A 233 15.68 -2.13 -3.36
CA ASP A 233 16.97 -1.45 -3.55
C ASP A 233 16.92 0.05 -3.23
N GLY A 234 15.73 0.63 -3.06
CA GLY A 234 15.54 2.04 -2.75
C GLY A 234 15.70 2.99 -3.95
N GLU A 235 15.80 2.47 -5.18
CA GLU A 235 16.11 3.27 -6.37
C GLU A 235 15.07 3.16 -7.49
N ARG A 236 14.25 2.11 -7.48
CA ARG A 236 13.27 1.86 -8.55
C ARG A 236 11.85 1.93 -8.01
N PHE A 237 10.96 2.53 -8.78
CA PHE A 237 9.54 2.57 -8.48
C PHE A 237 8.76 1.77 -9.51
N ALA A 238 7.77 1.01 -9.03
CA ALA A 238 6.69 0.51 -9.86
C ALA A 238 5.52 1.52 -9.77
N VAL A 239 5.06 2.00 -10.91
CA VAL A 239 3.98 2.98 -11.00
C VAL A 239 2.85 2.44 -11.86
N ALA A 240 1.60 2.64 -11.43
CA ALA A 240 0.45 2.38 -12.29
C ALA A 240 0.29 3.57 -13.25
N ALA A 241 0.86 3.47 -14.46
CA ALA A 241 0.82 4.57 -15.43
C ALA A 241 -0.56 4.69 -16.10
N SER A 242 -1.01 5.93 -16.33
CA SER A 242 -1.90 6.21 -17.47
C SER A 242 -1.06 6.40 -18.74
N PRO A 243 -1.60 6.05 -19.92
CA PRO A 243 -0.89 6.24 -21.17
C PRO A 243 -0.74 7.75 -21.45
N GLU A 244 0.49 8.24 -21.52
CA GLU A 244 0.78 9.55 -22.11
C GLU A 244 1.90 9.44 -23.16
N PRO A 245 1.91 10.34 -24.16
CA PRO A 245 2.70 10.18 -25.38
C PRO A 245 4.19 10.21 -25.10
N GLN A 246 4.90 9.28 -25.73
CA GLN A 246 6.34 9.15 -25.67
C GLN A 246 7.03 10.46 -26.05
N THR A 247 7.88 10.96 -25.17
CA THR A 247 9.08 11.70 -25.57
C THR A 247 10.21 11.25 -24.66
N GLU A 248 11.17 10.55 -25.26
CA GLU A 248 12.37 10.06 -24.60
C GLU A 248 13.22 11.23 -24.10
N THR A 249 13.78 11.08 -22.90
CA THR A 249 15.17 11.46 -22.63
C THR A 249 15.65 10.68 -21.41
N LYS A 250 16.93 10.30 -21.44
CA LYS A 250 17.65 9.47 -20.46
C LYS A 250 17.15 9.69 -19.02
N GLN A 251 16.60 8.64 -18.41
CA GLN A 251 16.05 8.69 -17.05
C GLN A 251 16.73 7.66 -16.14
N ASP A 252 16.95 8.07 -14.90
CA ASP A 252 17.12 7.16 -13.78
C ASP A 252 15.97 6.14 -13.76
N LYS A 253 16.29 4.91 -13.33
CA LYS A 253 15.53 3.67 -13.57
C LYS A 253 14.10 3.68 -12.99
N ILE A 254 13.18 4.42 -13.60
CA ILE A 254 11.74 4.23 -13.42
C ILE A 254 11.35 3.02 -14.26
N VAL A 255 10.96 1.94 -13.60
CA VAL A 255 10.37 0.80 -14.28
C VAL A 255 8.90 1.12 -14.48
N PHE A 256 8.60 1.60 -15.67
CA PHE A 256 7.23 1.67 -16.12
C PHE A 256 6.78 0.28 -16.55
N ILE A 257 5.71 -0.21 -15.92
CA ILE A 257 4.96 -1.32 -16.48
C ILE A 257 4.04 -0.72 -17.54
N PHE A 258 4.55 -0.59 -18.76
CA PHE A 258 3.77 -0.14 -19.92
C PHE A 258 3.01 -1.31 -20.55
N ASN A 259 1.83 -1.03 -21.12
CA ASN A 259 1.07 -1.93 -21.99
C ASN A 259 0.63 -3.28 -21.42
N PHE A 260 0.61 -3.46 -20.09
CA PHE A 260 0.11 -4.69 -19.47
C PHE A 260 -1.32 -5.04 -19.92
N PHE A 261 -2.21 -4.04 -20.02
CA PHE A 261 -3.61 -4.24 -20.41
C PHE A 261 -3.78 -4.66 -21.88
N ASP A 262 -2.90 -4.20 -22.78
CA ASP A 262 -2.96 -4.58 -24.20
C ASP A 262 -2.35 -5.96 -24.43
N GLU A 263 -1.29 -6.31 -23.68
CA GLU A 263 -0.74 -7.66 -23.68
C GLU A 263 -1.73 -8.69 -23.11
N LEU A 264 -2.48 -8.34 -22.06
CA LEU A 264 -3.51 -9.22 -21.51
C LEU A 264 -4.67 -9.46 -22.49
N ARG A 265 -5.13 -8.42 -23.21
CA ARG A 265 -6.17 -8.55 -24.27
C ARG A 265 -5.71 -9.43 -25.43
N ARG A 266 -4.40 -9.49 -25.69
CA ARG A 266 -3.80 -10.38 -26.70
C ARG A 266 -3.80 -11.84 -26.25
N ILE A 267 -3.52 -12.11 -24.97
CA ILE A 267 -3.29 -13.48 -24.45
C ILE A 267 -4.60 -14.14 -23.98
N ALA A 268 -5.60 -13.36 -23.57
CA ALA A 268 -6.93 -13.86 -23.24
C ALA A 268 -8.00 -13.11 -24.07
N PRO A 269 -8.26 -13.54 -25.33
CA PRO A 269 -9.36 -12.96 -26.08
C PRO A 269 -10.65 -13.22 -25.31
N ILE A 270 -11.37 -12.14 -24.98
CA ILE A 270 -12.72 -12.23 -24.44
C ILE A 270 -13.55 -12.98 -25.49
N GLY A 271 -13.75 -14.27 -25.27
CA GLY A 271 -14.60 -15.08 -26.11
C GLY A 271 -15.99 -14.45 -26.09
N LYS A 272 -16.40 -13.88 -27.22
CA LYS A 272 -17.82 -13.62 -27.47
C LYS A 272 -18.50 -14.98 -27.38
N ARG A 273 -19.22 -15.24 -26.29
CA ARG A 273 -20.13 -16.39 -26.26
C ARG A 273 -21.41 -16.02 -27.01
N PRO A 274 -21.95 -16.96 -27.79
CA PRO A 274 -23.10 -16.77 -28.68
C PRO A 274 -24.38 -16.44 -27.94
#